data_AF-A0A4Y9LX88-F1
#
_entry.id   AF-A0A4Y9LX88-F1
#
_cell.length_a   1.000
_cell.length_b   1.000
_cell.length_c   1.000
_cell.angle_alpha   90.00
_cell.angle_beta   90.00
_cell.angle_gamma   90.00
#
_symmetry.space_group_name_H-M   'P 1'
#
loop_
_entity.id
_entity.type
_entity.pdbx_description
1 polymer ?
#
loop_
_entity_poly.entity_id
_entity_poly.type
_entity_poly.pdbx_seq_one_letter_code
_entity_poly.pdbx_strand_id
1 'polypeptide(L)'
;MFDVDWMGLLTREVLRERGAALIAESCAWAVGLSDQPHHERRAGRLVATGLTVGERAAHGRPLAGEEDGRLELGDARPGSFQDALNMLGADGRVQAERFDDEVLVPFVADTCRLAAERARTSRRAAWEELADDLGEDPRDLLDVVRAGGWEAPLRIDAEHLVLAALGTVPLIEVEAEGLPLSLVRAAEATARAAAAPEPAPVPDDSLAGALFLARAALEESGCTVPVRPEEADLLLVALGDNGLEPDEVTAVLPHLPVEEATISRIAATLAAR
;
A
#
# COMPACT_ATOMS: atom_id res chain seq x y z
N MET A 1 36.09 -0.74 12.29
CA MET A 1 35.52 -2.08 12.57
C MET A 1 34.45 -2.27 11.51
N PHE A 2 34.48 -3.33 10.70
CA PHE A 2 33.38 -3.59 9.77
C PHE A 2 32.20 -4.01 10.63
N ASP A 3 31.31 -3.07 10.93
CA ASP A 3 30.04 -3.46 11.50
C ASP A 3 29.30 -4.23 10.41
N VAL A 4 29.01 -5.49 10.70
CA VAL A 4 28.26 -6.33 9.76
C VAL A 4 26.89 -5.69 9.69
N ASP A 5 26.43 -5.32 8.49
CA ASP A 5 25.06 -4.80 8.28
C ASP A 5 24.04 -5.88 8.65
N TRP A 6 23.79 -5.96 9.95
CA TRP A 6 23.05 -7.03 10.57
C TRP A 6 21.56 -6.88 10.26
N MET A 7 21.11 -5.65 10.01
CA MET A 7 19.78 -5.37 9.48
C MET A 7 19.64 -5.84 8.04
N GLY A 8 20.62 -5.58 7.18
CA GLY A 8 20.66 -6.13 5.83
C GLY A 8 20.70 -7.67 5.79
N LEU A 9 21.31 -8.33 6.78
CA LEU A 9 21.24 -9.78 6.91
C LEU A 9 19.86 -10.26 7.38
N LEU A 10 19.26 -9.56 8.36
CA LEU A 10 17.97 -9.92 8.92
C LEU A 10 16.84 -9.75 7.91
N THR A 11 16.83 -8.65 7.15
CA THR A 11 15.85 -8.41 6.07
C THR A 11 15.90 -9.52 5.01
N ARG A 12 17.10 -9.97 4.63
CA ARG A 12 17.28 -11.12 3.72
C ARG A 12 16.84 -12.44 4.32
N GLU A 13 17.04 -12.65 5.62
CA GLU A 13 16.54 -13.82 6.32
C GLU A 13 15.01 -13.87 6.27
N VAL A 14 14.34 -12.76 6.61
CA VAL A 14 12.88 -12.65 6.54
C VAL A 14 12.38 -12.79 5.10
N LEU A 15 13.07 -12.24 4.10
CA LEU A 15 12.72 -12.44 2.69
C LEU A 15 12.73 -13.93 2.31
N ARG A 16 13.74 -14.70 2.75
CA ARG A 16 13.81 -16.15 2.48
C ARG A 16 12.64 -16.89 3.12
N GLU A 17 12.27 -16.55 4.35
CA GLU A 17 11.10 -17.13 5.03
C GLU A 17 9.79 -16.81 4.29
N ARG A 18 9.69 -15.60 3.74
CA ARG A 18 8.51 -15.15 2.98
C ARG A 18 8.57 -15.48 1.49
N GLY A 19 9.60 -16.17 1.01
CA GLY A 19 9.81 -16.41 -0.43
C GLY A 19 8.61 -17.07 -1.11
N ALA A 20 7.99 -18.07 -0.47
CA ALA A 20 6.80 -18.71 -1.01
C ALA A 20 5.60 -17.74 -1.13
N ALA A 21 5.46 -16.81 -0.18
CA ALA A 21 4.44 -15.77 -0.27
C ALA A 21 4.73 -14.82 -1.44
N LEU A 22 5.98 -14.37 -1.62
CA LEU A 22 6.35 -13.52 -2.75
C LEU A 22 6.03 -14.18 -4.11
N ILE A 23 6.33 -15.47 -4.25
CA ILE A 23 6.01 -16.21 -5.48
C ILE A 23 4.50 -16.31 -5.68
N ALA A 24 3.74 -16.64 -4.64
CA ALA A 24 2.28 -16.71 -4.73
C ALA A 24 1.66 -15.35 -5.11
N GLU A 25 2.17 -14.26 -4.51
CA GLU A 25 1.79 -12.89 -4.85
C GLU A 25 2.08 -12.56 -6.32
N SER A 26 3.23 -12.96 -6.81
CA SER A 26 3.65 -12.74 -8.20
C SER A 26 2.77 -13.52 -9.19
N CYS A 27 2.45 -14.78 -8.87
CA CYS A 27 1.52 -15.58 -9.66
C CYS A 27 0.12 -14.95 -9.66
N ALA A 28 -0.39 -14.53 -8.50
CA ALA A 28 -1.71 -13.92 -8.37
C ALA A 28 -1.82 -12.59 -9.12
N TRP A 29 -0.77 -11.78 -9.10
CA TRP A 29 -0.68 -10.54 -9.87
C TRP A 29 -0.73 -10.79 -11.38
N ALA A 30 -0.11 -11.86 -11.86
CA ALA A 30 -0.09 -12.20 -13.28
C ALA A 30 -1.46 -12.63 -13.84
N VAL A 31 -2.40 -13.05 -12.97
CA VAL A 31 -3.71 -13.59 -13.39
C VAL A 31 -4.45 -12.59 -14.27
N GLY A 32 -4.80 -13.03 -15.48
CA GLY A 32 -5.54 -12.23 -16.45
C GLY A 32 -4.66 -11.39 -17.37
N LEU A 33 -3.33 -11.40 -17.23
CA LEU A 33 -2.43 -10.76 -18.21
C LEU A 33 -2.63 -11.35 -19.61
N SER A 34 -2.81 -12.67 -19.72
CA SER A 34 -3.03 -13.37 -20.99
C SER A 34 -4.30 -12.92 -21.72
N ASP A 35 -5.32 -12.48 -20.99
CA ASP A 35 -6.58 -11.99 -21.57
C ASP A 35 -6.49 -10.54 -22.04
N GLN A 36 -5.43 -9.81 -21.66
CA GLN A 36 -5.28 -8.41 -22.03
C GLN A 36 -4.95 -8.23 -23.51
N PRO A 37 -5.40 -7.14 -24.15
CA PRO A 37 -4.93 -6.77 -25.48
C PRO A 37 -3.43 -6.48 -25.47
N HIS A 38 -2.70 -7.04 -26.43
CA HIS A 38 -1.27 -6.78 -26.57
C HIS A 38 -1.04 -5.43 -27.30
N HIS A 39 -0.09 -4.65 -26.79
CA HIS A 39 0.31 -3.35 -27.32
C HIS A 39 1.79 -3.33 -27.66
N GLU A 40 2.16 -2.56 -28.69
CA GLU A 40 3.56 -2.29 -29.02
C GLU A 40 3.74 -0.85 -29.47
N ARG A 41 4.96 -0.32 -29.33
CA ARG A 41 5.28 1.01 -29.85
C ARG A 41 5.66 0.90 -31.32
N ARG A 42 4.94 1.61 -32.19
CA ARG A 42 5.26 1.78 -33.61
C ARG A 42 5.44 3.26 -33.92
N ALA A 43 6.64 3.64 -34.35
CA ALA A 43 6.99 5.03 -34.66
C ALA A 43 6.61 6.00 -33.53
N GLY A 44 6.93 5.62 -32.29
CA GLY A 44 6.66 6.42 -31.09
C GLY A 44 5.22 6.38 -30.57
N ARG A 45 4.30 5.70 -31.25
CA ARG A 45 2.88 5.59 -30.84
C ARG A 45 2.57 4.20 -30.30
N LEU A 46 1.79 4.13 -29.24
CA LEU A 46 1.25 2.88 -28.72
C LEU A 46 0.13 2.38 -29.64
N VAL A 47 0.24 1.15 -30.12
CA VAL A 47 -0.75 0.54 -31.03
C VAL A 47 -1.10 -0.86 -30.54
N ALA A 48 -2.38 -1.16 -30.45
CA ALA A 48 -2.85 -2.51 -30.18
C ALA A 48 -2.56 -3.41 -31.39
N THR A 49 -2.03 -4.61 -31.15
CA THR A 49 -1.66 -5.52 -32.24
C THR A 49 -2.84 -6.33 -32.78
N GLY A 50 -4.01 -6.22 -32.16
CA GLY A 50 -5.22 -6.95 -32.53
C GLY A 50 -5.28 -8.39 -32.03
N LEU A 51 -4.33 -8.80 -31.18
CA LEU A 51 -4.28 -10.11 -30.51
C LEU A 51 -4.27 -9.87 -28.99
N THR A 52 -4.70 -10.86 -28.23
CA THR A 52 -4.40 -10.88 -26.79
C THR A 52 -2.95 -11.30 -26.55
N VAL A 53 -2.46 -11.01 -25.35
CA VAL A 53 -1.15 -11.46 -24.87
C VAL A 53 -1.06 -13.00 -24.95
N GLY A 54 -2.09 -13.71 -24.49
CA GLY A 54 -2.13 -15.17 -24.49
C GLY A 54 -2.13 -15.78 -25.89
N GLU A 55 -2.89 -15.22 -26.83
CA GLU A 55 -2.90 -15.69 -28.23
C GLU A 55 -1.53 -15.50 -28.89
N ARG A 56 -0.87 -14.36 -28.61
CA ARG A 56 0.48 -14.08 -29.11
C ARG A 56 1.51 -15.04 -28.52
N ALA A 57 1.47 -15.26 -27.20
CA ALA A 57 2.32 -16.22 -26.51
C ALA A 57 2.14 -17.65 -27.02
N ALA A 58 0.90 -18.08 -27.26
CA ALA A 58 0.59 -19.40 -27.81
C ALA A 58 1.17 -19.63 -29.23
N HIS A 59 1.33 -18.55 -30.00
CA HIS A 59 2.01 -18.56 -31.30
C HIS A 59 3.53 -18.42 -31.21
N GLY A 60 4.12 -18.44 -30.01
CA GLY A 60 5.56 -18.30 -29.79
C GLY A 60 6.11 -16.95 -30.22
N ARG A 61 5.27 -15.91 -30.25
CA ARG A 61 5.68 -14.56 -30.61
C ARG A 61 6.09 -13.79 -29.35
N PRO A 62 7.19 -13.01 -29.40
CA PRO A 62 7.60 -12.17 -28.27
C PRO A 62 6.51 -11.18 -27.86
N LEU A 63 6.36 -10.96 -26.56
CA LEU A 63 5.48 -9.96 -25.96
C LEU A 63 6.20 -8.62 -25.78
N ALA A 64 7.52 -8.66 -25.58
CA ALA A 64 8.36 -7.47 -25.59
C ALA A 64 8.51 -6.89 -27.01
N GLY A 65 8.48 -5.56 -27.11
CA GLY A 65 8.97 -4.83 -28.28
C GLY A 65 10.49 -4.68 -28.25
N GLU A 66 11.12 -4.49 -29.41
CA GLU A 66 12.59 -4.30 -29.50
C GLU A 66 13.09 -3.04 -28.78
N GLU A 67 12.25 -2.03 -28.62
CA GLU A 67 12.62 -0.70 -28.08
C GLU A 67 12.22 -0.47 -26.62
N ASP A 68 11.28 -1.26 -26.08
CA ASP A 68 10.55 -0.92 -24.86
C ASP A 68 10.88 -1.81 -23.64
N GLY A 69 11.56 -2.95 -23.84
CA GLY A 69 11.88 -3.87 -22.75
C GLY A 69 12.88 -3.29 -21.74
N ARG A 70 12.77 -3.72 -20.47
CA ARG A 70 13.73 -3.36 -19.42
C ARG A 70 15.03 -4.15 -19.66
N LEU A 71 16.14 -3.45 -19.94
CA LEU A 71 17.42 -4.07 -20.31
C LEU A 71 17.93 -5.05 -19.25
N GLU A 72 17.67 -4.76 -17.96
CA GLU A 72 18.07 -5.61 -16.84
C GLU A 72 17.39 -6.98 -16.84
N LEU A 73 16.22 -7.10 -17.49
CA LEU A 73 15.54 -8.38 -17.63
C LEU A 73 16.17 -9.25 -18.72
N GLY A 74 16.90 -8.71 -19.68
CA GLY A 74 17.58 -9.49 -20.73
C GLY A 74 16.64 -10.28 -21.65
N ASP A 75 17.21 -11.25 -22.39
CA ASP A 75 16.48 -12.02 -23.40
C ASP A 75 15.51 -13.03 -22.77
N ALA A 76 14.22 -12.74 -22.92
CA ALA A 76 13.16 -13.63 -22.43
C ALA A 76 12.74 -14.67 -23.47
N ARG A 77 12.30 -15.84 -22.99
CA ARG A 77 11.65 -16.83 -23.86
C ARG A 77 10.25 -16.31 -24.23
N PRO A 78 9.86 -16.33 -25.52
CA PRO A 78 8.53 -15.88 -25.93
C PRO A 78 7.40 -16.55 -25.13
N GLY A 79 6.52 -15.72 -24.56
CA GLY A 79 5.38 -16.16 -23.75
C GLY A 79 5.72 -16.59 -22.32
N SER A 80 6.96 -16.38 -21.84
CA SER A 80 7.30 -16.60 -20.43
C SER A 80 6.87 -15.44 -19.53
N PHE A 81 6.87 -15.64 -18.21
CA PHE A 81 6.62 -14.57 -17.25
C PHE A 81 7.56 -13.37 -17.45
N GLN A 82 8.85 -13.61 -17.69
CA GLN A 82 9.83 -12.55 -17.96
C GLN A 82 9.57 -11.81 -19.28
N ASP A 83 9.03 -12.48 -20.30
CA ASP A 83 8.59 -11.82 -21.54
C ASP A 83 7.37 -10.93 -21.28
N ALA A 84 6.43 -11.40 -20.45
CA ALA A 84 5.28 -10.61 -20.01
C ALA A 84 5.71 -9.38 -19.19
N LEU A 85 6.74 -9.47 -18.33
CA LEU A 85 7.26 -8.31 -17.61
C LEU A 85 7.84 -7.25 -18.57
N ASN A 86 8.36 -7.65 -19.73
CA ASN A 86 8.91 -6.74 -20.74
C ASN A 86 7.87 -6.14 -21.70
N MET A 87 6.59 -6.55 -21.61
CA MET A 87 5.55 -6.04 -22.51
C MET A 87 5.01 -4.68 -22.06
N LEU A 88 4.41 -3.94 -22.99
CA LEU A 88 3.70 -2.69 -22.70
C LEU A 88 2.25 -2.95 -22.29
N GLY A 89 1.79 -2.22 -21.28
CA GLY A 89 0.39 -2.04 -20.95
C GLY A 89 -0.33 -1.08 -21.90
N ALA A 90 -1.66 -0.98 -21.74
CA ALA A 90 -2.50 -0.06 -22.52
C ALA A 90 -2.23 1.43 -22.22
N ASP A 91 -1.60 1.72 -21.09
CA ASP A 91 -1.11 3.04 -20.69
C ASP A 91 0.29 3.35 -21.25
N GLY A 92 0.92 2.37 -21.93
CA GLY A 92 2.26 2.49 -22.49
C GLY A 92 3.38 2.36 -21.45
N ARG A 93 3.08 1.91 -20.23
CA ARG A 93 4.07 1.53 -19.22
C ARG A 93 4.50 0.08 -19.40
N VAL A 94 5.75 -0.22 -19.05
CA VAL A 94 6.26 -1.59 -19.04
C VAL A 94 5.68 -2.33 -17.83
N GLN A 95 5.25 -3.57 -18.02
CA GLN A 95 4.64 -4.36 -16.95
C GLN A 95 5.59 -4.60 -15.76
N ALA A 96 6.91 -4.63 -15.99
CA ALA A 96 7.91 -4.67 -14.92
C ALA A 96 7.79 -3.49 -13.94
N GLU A 97 7.50 -2.28 -14.42
CA GLU A 97 7.31 -1.13 -13.53
C GLU A 97 6.03 -1.29 -12.69
N ARG A 98 4.97 -1.82 -13.29
CA ARG A 98 3.72 -2.09 -12.56
C ARG A 98 3.91 -3.21 -11.54
N PHE A 99 4.68 -4.24 -11.89
CA PHE A 99 5.05 -5.31 -10.98
C PHE A 99 5.88 -4.79 -9.80
N ASP A 100 6.81 -3.86 -10.05
CA ASP A 100 7.58 -3.19 -9.01
C ASP A 100 6.65 -2.41 -8.06
N ASP A 101 5.77 -1.57 -8.60
CA ASP A 101 4.86 -0.72 -7.83
C ASP A 101 3.79 -1.53 -7.05
N GLU A 102 3.19 -2.53 -7.69
CA GLU A 102 2.03 -3.26 -7.18
C GLU A 102 2.42 -4.48 -6.32
N VAL A 103 3.61 -5.05 -6.51
CA VAL A 103 4.05 -6.28 -5.82
C VAL A 103 5.36 -6.08 -5.07
N LEU A 104 6.47 -5.75 -5.75
CA LEU A 104 7.78 -5.80 -5.09
C LEU A 104 7.96 -4.74 -4.01
N VAL A 105 7.63 -3.48 -4.30
CA VAL A 105 7.74 -2.36 -3.36
C VAL A 105 6.92 -2.62 -2.08
N PRO A 106 5.60 -2.89 -2.14
CA PRO A 106 4.82 -3.13 -0.92
C PRO A 106 5.27 -4.39 -0.17
N PHE A 107 5.61 -5.47 -0.88
CA PHE A 107 6.08 -6.70 -0.24
C PHE A 107 7.40 -6.50 0.51
N VAL A 108 8.34 -5.77 -0.08
CA VAL A 108 9.65 -5.45 0.49
C VAL A 108 9.49 -4.55 1.71
N ALA A 109 8.67 -3.50 1.62
CA ALA A 109 8.39 -2.61 2.76
C ALA A 109 7.84 -3.42 3.95
N ASP A 110 6.87 -4.31 3.72
CA ASP A 110 6.35 -5.20 4.76
C ASP A 110 7.41 -6.18 5.30
N THR A 111 8.31 -6.65 4.44
CA THR A 111 9.40 -7.56 4.83
C THR A 111 10.38 -6.84 5.77
N CYS A 112 10.74 -5.60 5.43
CA CYS A 112 11.59 -4.77 6.25
C CYS A 112 10.91 -4.40 7.59
N ARG A 113 9.61 -4.08 7.58
CA ARG A 113 8.84 -3.85 8.81
C ARG A 113 8.86 -5.08 9.73
N LEU A 114 8.62 -6.28 9.21
CA LEU A 114 8.68 -7.53 9.99
C LEU A 114 10.09 -7.81 10.54
N ALA A 115 11.13 -7.52 9.75
CA ALA A 115 12.51 -7.61 10.21
C ALA A 115 12.79 -6.63 11.36
N ALA A 116 12.31 -5.39 11.25
CA ALA A 116 12.42 -4.37 12.30
C ALA A 116 11.68 -4.77 13.59
N GLU A 117 10.47 -5.33 13.49
CA GLU A 117 9.72 -5.86 14.64
C GLU A 117 10.49 -6.98 15.35
N ARG A 118 11.10 -7.88 14.57
CA ARG A 118 11.95 -8.95 15.09
C ARG A 118 13.22 -8.38 15.73
N ALA A 119 13.85 -7.38 15.12
CA ALA A 119 15.04 -6.71 15.64
C ALA A 119 14.75 -6.04 16.99
N ARG A 120 13.67 -5.25 17.08
CA ARG A 120 13.23 -4.59 18.31
C ARG A 120 13.02 -5.58 19.47
N THR A 121 12.56 -6.79 19.16
CA THR A 121 12.28 -7.82 20.17
C THR A 121 13.52 -8.61 20.56
N SER A 122 14.32 -9.03 19.58
CA SER A 122 15.45 -9.96 19.79
C SER A 122 16.80 -9.30 19.99
N ARG A 123 16.96 -8.04 19.55
CA ARG A 123 18.21 -7.26 19.54
C ARG A 123 17.97 -5.82 20.00
N ARG A 124 17.16 -5.65 21.03
CA ARG A 124 16.66 -4.34 21.49
C ARG A 124 17.76 -3.27 21.63
N ALA A 125 18.87 -3.57 22.30
CA ALA A 125 19.93 -2.59 22.51
C ALA A 125 20.58 -2.13 21.18
N ALA A 126 20.87 -3.07 20.28
CA ALA A 126 21.43 -2.76 18.96
C ALA A 126 20.41 -2.03 18.06
N TRP A 127 19.11 -2.29 18.24
CA TRP A 127 18.05 -1.55 17.56
C TRP A 127 17.96 -0.10 18.06
N GLU A 128 18.03 0.11 19.39
CA GLU A 128 18.03 1.46 19.97
C GLU A 128 19.27 2.26 19.54
N GLU A 129 20.46 1.64 19.52
CA GLU A 129 21.70 2.25 19.00
C GLU A 129 21.60 2.60 17.52
N LEU A 130 21.10 1.68 16.69
CA LEU A 130 20.89 1.92 15.27
C LEU A 130 19.93 3.08 15.00
N ALA A 131 18.83 3.17 15.76
CA ALA A 131 17.88 4.26 15.60
C ALA A 131 18.51 5.61 15.99
N ASP A 132 19.31 5.66 17.06
CA ASP A 132 20.08 6.85 17.45
C ASP A 132 21.09 7.27 16.37
N ASP A 133 21.83 6.31 15.80
CA ASP A 133 22.77 6.55 14.69
C ASP A 133 22.09 7.13 13.44
N LEU A 134 20.85 6.71 13.18
CA LEU A 134 20.04 7.21 12.07
C LEU A 134 19.28 8.51 12.40
N GLY A 135 19.23 8.90 13.69
CA GLY A 135 18.49 10.08 14.16
C GLY A 135 16.97 9.88 14.20
N GLU A 136 16.50 8.63 14.27
CA GLU A 136 15.08 8.27 14.21
C GLU A 136 14.56 7.77 15.57
N ASP A 137 13.25 7.84 15.82
CA ASP A 137 12.65 7.25 17.03
C ASP A 137 12.69 5.71 16.93
N PRO A 138 13.32 4.98 17.88
CA PRO A 138 13.33 3.51 17.87
C PRO A 138 11.94 2.86 17.96
N ARG A 139 10.89 3.64 18.27
CA ARG A 139 9.49 3.19 18.24
C ARG A 139 8.88 3.27 16.85
N ASP A 140 9.37 4.15 15.98
CA ASP A 140 8.96 4.26 14.59
C ASP A 140 9.78 3.34 13.70
N LEU A 141 9.29 2.11 13.57
CA LEU A 141 9.98 1.08 12.79
C LEU A 141 10.12 1.44 11.32
N LEU A 142 9.13 2.16 10.76
CA LEU A 142 9.11 2.47 9.34
C LEU A 142 10.12 3.55 9.02
N ASP A 143 10.21 4.59 9.87
CA ASP A 143 11.15 5.68 9.64
C ASP A 143 12.60 5.20 9.83
N VAL A 144 12.87 4.36 10.83
CA VAL A 144 14.18 3.69 10.96
C VAL A 144 14.52 2.87 9.70
N VAL A 145 13.58 2.05 9.22
CA VAL A 145 13.77 1.23 8.01
C VAL A 145 14.06 2.07 6.76
N ARG A 146 13.31 3.17 6.58
CA ARG A 146 13.48 4.09 5.46
C ARG A 146 14.82 4.81 5.54
N ALA A 147 15.19 5.34 6.70
CA ALA A 147 16.46 6.03 6.94
C ALA A 147 17.66 5.12 6.66
N GLY A 148 17.57 3.83 7.03
CA GLY A 148 18.61 2.86 6.74
C GLY A 148 18.67 2.36 5.29
N GLY A 149 17.66 2.64 4.47
CA GLY A 149 17.68 2.38 3.03
C GLY A 149 17.73 0.89 2.64
N TRP A 150 17.32 -0.02 3.53
CA TRP A 150 17.41 -1.47 3.28
C TRP A 150 16.40 -2.00 2.25
N GLU A 151 15.35 -1.24 1.96
CA GLU A 151 14.33 -1.62 0.97
C GLU A 151 14.91 -1.74 -0.45
N ALA A 152 15.78 -0.81 -0.85
CA ALA A 152 16.37 -0.80 -2.20
C ALA A 152 17.19 -2.05 -2.53
N PRO A 153 18.19 -2.47 -1.72
CA PRO A 153 18.91 -3.72 -1.98
C PRO A 153 18.03 -4.96 -1.81
N LEU A 154 17.07 -4.96 -0.87
CA LEU A 154 16.18 -6.11 -0.69
C LEU A 154 15.24 -6.30 -1.88
N ARG A 155 14.82 -5.21 -2.53
CA ARG A 155 14.01 -5.27 -3.76
C ARG A 155 14.74 -5.95 -4.90
N ILE A 156 16.04 -5.69 -5.07
CA ILE A 156 16.87 -6.38 -6.07
C ILE A 156 16.93 -7.88 -5.76
N ASP A 157 17.14 -8.24 -4.50
CA ASP A 157 17.16 -9.65 -4.07
C ASP A 157 15.78 -10.33 -4.30
N ALA A 158 14.68 -9.62 -4.05
CA ALA A 158 13.32 -10.10 -4.27
C ALA A 158 13.00 -10.29 -5.77
N GLU A 159 13.38 -9.32 -6.62
CA GLU A 159 13.24 -9.41 -8.08
C GLU A 159 13.99 -10.64 -8.62
N HIS A 160 15.25 -10.83 -8.21
CA HIS A 160 16.02 -12.00 -8.61
C HIS A 160 15.41 -13.32 -8.13
N LEU A 161 14.83 -13.35 -6.92
CA LEU A 161 14.14 -14.53 -6.40
C LEU A 161 12.93 -14.88 -7.28
N VAL A 162 12.12 -13.89 -7.65
CA VAL A 162 10.96 -14.08 -8.54
C VAL A 162 11.41 -14.55 -9.92
N LEU A 163 12.39 -13.88 -10.53
CA LEU A 163 12.87 -14.24 -11.87
C LEU A 163 13.50 -15.65 -11.89
N ALA A 164 14.21 -16.04 -10.83
CA ALA A 164 14.76 -17.37 -10.71
C ALA A 164 13.67 -18.46 -10.60
N ALA A 165 12.54 -18.15 -9.95
CA ALA A 165 11.43 -19.09 -9.78
C ALA A 165 10.49 -19.15 -10.99
N LEU A 166 10.16 -17.98 -11.57
CA LEU A 166 9.06 -17.83 -12.54
C LEU A 166 9.51 -17.36 -13.92
N GLY A 167 10.68 -16.74 -14.06
CA GLY A 167 11.03 -15.96 -15.26
C GLY A 167 10.89 -16.72 -16.58
N THR A 168 11.27 -18.00 -16.59
CA THR A 168 11.20 -18.86 -17.78
C THR A 168 9.94 -19.73 -17.86
N VAL A 169 9.09 -19.68 -16.82
CA VAL A 169 7.82 -20.41 -16.77
C VAL A 169 6.83 -19.77 -17.76
N PRO A 170 6.08 -20.56 -18.54
CA PRO A 170 5.04 -20.03 -19.41
C PRO A 170 4.02 -19.19 -18.63
N LEU A 171 3.64 -18.02 -19.15
CA LEU A 171 2.72 -17.11 -18.47
C LEU A 171 1.42 -17.81 -18.06
N ILE A 172 0.86 -18.65 -18.93
CA ILE A 172 -0.38 -19.38 -18.64
C ILE A 172 -0.27 -20.35 -17.45
N GLU A 173 0.91 -20.91 -17.19
CA GLU A 173 1.15 -21.78 -16.03
C GLU A 173 1.26 -20.95 -14.75
N VAL A 174 1.90 -19.77 -14.83
CA VAL A 174 1.98 -18.82 -13.71
C VAL A 174 0.59 -18.32 -13.32
N GLU A 175 -0.26 -17.96 -14.29
CA GLU A 175 -1.63 -17.55 -14.04
C GLU A 175 -2.47 -18.67 -13.42
N ALA A 176 -2.31 -19.91 -13.89
CA ALA A 176 -3.02 -21.06 -13.34
C ALA A 176 -2.69 -21.28 -11.85
N GLU A 177 -1.43 -21.14 -11.45
CA GLU A 177 -1.00 -21.23 -10.05
C GLU A 177 -1.51 -20.05 -9.20
N GLY A 178 -1.60 -18.86 -9.79
CA GLY A 178 -2.06 -17.64 -9.11
C GLY A 178 -3.57 -17.53 -8.90
N LEU A 179 -4.36 -18.27 -9.68
CA LEU A 179 -5.82 -18.15 -9.71
C LEU A 179 -6.49 -18.28 -8.32
N PRO A 180 -6.12 -19.25 -7.44
CA PRO A 180 -6.76 -19.38 -6.14
C PRO A 180 -6.60 -18.12 -5.25
N LEU A 181 -5.39 -17.57 -5.18
CA LEU A 181 -5.12 -16.38 -4.36
C LEU A 181 -5.78 -15.13 -4.95
N SER A 182 -5.76 -14.97 -6.28
CA SER A 182 -6.43 -13.87 -6.98
C SER A 182 -7.94 -13.84 -6.69
N LEU A 183 -8.61 -15.00 -6.71
CA LEU A 183 -10.03 -15.11 -6.38
C LEU A 183 -10.34 -14.78 -4.92
N VAL A 184 -9.50 -15.24 -3.97
CA VAL A 184 -9.67 -14.90 -2.55
C VAL A 184 -9.59 -13.40 -2.33
N ARG A 185 -8.62 -12.73 -2.97
CA ARG A 185 -8.47 -11.27 -2.88
C ARG A 185 -9.62 -10.51 -3.51
N ALA A 186 -10.10 -10.96 -4.67
CA ALA A 186 -11.28 -10.37 -5.30
C ALA A 186 -12.52 -10.49 -4.40
N ALA A 187 -12.70 -11.63 -3.75
CA ALA A 187 -13.78 -11.84 -2.78
C ALA A 187 -13.62 -10.95 -1.54
N GLU A 188 -12.41 -10.84 -0.99
CA GLU A 188 -12.11 -9.96 0.16
C GLU A 188 -12.38 -8.49 -0.19
N ALA A 189 -11.89 -8.01 -1.35
CA ALA A 189 -12.12 -6.65 -1.81
C ALA A 189 -13.62 -6.36 -1.99
N THR A 190 -14.36 -7.31 -2.57
CA THR A 190 -15.82 -7.21 -2.72
C THR A 190 -16.51 -7.16 -1.35
N ALA A 191 -16.10 -8.00 -0.40
CA ALA A 191 -16.66 -8.01 0.95
C ALA A 191 -16.37 -6.71 1.70
N ARG A 192 -15.15 -6.18 1.58
CA ARG A 192 -14.74 -4.90 2.17
C ARG A 192 -15.51 -3.73 1.56
N ALA A 193 -15.73 -3.73 0.25
CA ALA A 193 -16.53 -2.70 -0.42
C ALA A 193 -18.03 -2.78 -0.07
N ALA A 194 -18.53 -3.97 0.26
CA ALA A 194 -19.91 -4.19 0.66
C ALA A 194 -20.19 -3.90 2.15
N ALA A 195 -19.14 -3.72 2.97
CA ALA A 195 -19.29 -3.39 4.38
C ALA A 195 -19.96 -2.01 4.51
N ALA A 196 -21.15 -1.98 5.13
CA ALA A 196 -21.80 -0.73 5.46
C ALA A 196 -20.93 0.04 6.48
N PRO A 197 -20.81 1.39 6.34
CA PRO A 197 -20.14 2.18 7.36
C PRO A 197 -20.84 1.95 8.70
N GLU A 198 -20.04 1.87 9.77
CA GLU A 198 -20.56 1.65 11.12
C GLU A 198 -21.56 2.79 11.43
N PRO A 199 -22.81 2.45 11.85
CA PRO A 199 -23.78 3.48 12.16
C PRO A 199 -23.22 4.38 13.27
N ALA A 200 -23.38 5.69 13.12
CA ALA A 200 -22.97 6.64 14.14
C ALA A 200 -23.51 6.20 15.50
N PRO A 201 -22.71 6.29 16.58
CA PRO A 201 -23.14 5.86 17.90
C PRO A 201 -24.45 6.56 18.26
N VAL A 202 -25.39 5.81 18.85
CA VAL A 202 -26.62 6.42 19.39
C VAL A 202 -26.19 7.22 20.62
N PRO A 203 -26.52 8.52 20.71
CA PRO A 203 -26.15 9.32 21.86
C PRO A 203 -26.83 8.76 23.12
N ASP A 204 -26.05 8.61 24.19
CA ASP A 204 -26.56 8.29 25.52
C ASP A 204 -27.47 9.43 26.02
N ASP A 205 -28.49 9.10 26.83
CA ASP A 205 -29.40 10.08 27.42
C ASP A 205 -28.65 11.10 28.31
N SER A 206 -27.47 10.71 28.82
CA SER A 206 -26.55 11.59 29.55
C SER A 206 -26.00 12.74 28.70
N LEU A 207 -25.90 12.58 27.37
CA LEU A 207 -25.40 13.58 26.43
C LEU A 207 -26.49 14.54 25.93
N ALA A 208 -27.76 14.34 26.30
CA ALA A 208 -28.86 15.15 25.76
C ALA A 208 -28.68 16.66 26.00
N GLY A 209 -28.19 17.05 27.18
CA GLY A 209 -27.90 18.45 27.52
C GLY A 209 -26.71 19.02 26.73
N ALA A 210 -25.60 18.28 26.68
CA ALA A 210 -24.41 18.67 25.93
C ALA A 210 -24.68 18.76 24.42
N LEU A 211 -25.46 17.83 23.85
CA LEU A 211 -25.86 17.86 22.45
C LEU A 211 -26.77 19.02 22.11
N PHE A 212 -27.66 19.41 23.03
CA PHE A 212 -28.48 20.58 22.85
C PHE A 212 -27.62 21.84 22.73
N LEU A 213 -26.67 22.02 23.66
CA LEU A 213 -25.72 23.15 23.63
C LEU A 213 -24.83 23.10 22.37
N ALA A 214 -24.36 21.91 21.99
CA ALA A 214 -23.49 21.73 20.83
C ALA A 214 -24.19 22.07 19.51
N ARG A 215 -25.48 21.72 19.38
CA ARG A 215 -26.28 22.06 18.20
C ARG A 215 -26.56 23.56 18.13
N ALA A 216 -26.91 24.18 19.26
CA ALA A 216 -27.07 25.63 19.33
C ALA A 216 -25.77 26.36 18.95
N ALA A 217 -24.64 25.91 19.49
CA ALA A 217 -23.32 26.44 19.15
C ALA A 217 -23.01 26.33 17.66
N LEU A 218 -23.33 25.20 17.02
CA LEU A 218 -23.11 24.98 15.59
C LEU A 218 -24.03 25.85 14.72
N GLU A 219 -25.29 26.04 15.12
CA GLU A 219 -26.23 26.91 14.41
C GLU A 219 -25.78 28.38 14.46
N GLU A 220 -25.19 28.81 15.57
CA GLU A 220 -24.71 30.18 15.79
C GLU A 220 -23.28 30.43 15.27
N SER A 221 -22.47 29.38 15.07
CA SER A 221 -21.06 29.51 14.67
C SER A 221 -20.87 30.01 13.23
N GLY A 222 -21.89 29.85 12.38
CA GLY A 222 -21.82 30.17 10.96
C GLY A 222 -20.93 29.21 10.14
N CYS A 223 -20.56 28.05 10.70
CA CYS A 223 -19.83 27.01 9.98
C CYS A 223 -20.63 26.48 8.79
N THR A 224 -19.92 26.06 7.75
CA THR A 224 -20.53 25.30 6.65
C THR A 224 -20.89 23.93 7.18
N VAL A 225 -22.08 23.40 6.86
CA VAL A 225 -22.50 22.06 7.29
C VAL A 225 -22.49 21.10 6.09
N PRO A 226 -21.79 19.95 6.14
CA PRO A 226 -20.98 19.45 7.25
C PRO A 226 -19.69 20.27 7.49
N VAL A 227 -19.29 20.40 8.77
CA VAL A 227 -18.14 21.25 9.16
C VAL A 227 -16.84 20.65 8.66
N ARG A 228 -16.12 21.43 7.87
CA ARG A 228 -14.85 21.06 7.24
C ARG A 228 -13.65 21.29 8.17
N PRO A 229 -12.50 20.63 7.93
CA PRO A 229 -11.35 20.71 8.82
C PRO A 229 -10.75 22.11 8.96
N GLU A 230 -10.94 22.99 7.97
CA GLU A 230 -10.46 24.38 8.02
C GLU A 230 -11.27 25.24 9.00
N GLU A 231 -12.49 24.82 9.33
CA GLU A 231 -13.42 25.50 10.23
C GLU A 231 -13.40 24.89 11.65
N ALA A 232 -12.52 23.91 11.91
CA ALA A 232 -12.41 23.20 13.18
C ALA A 232 -12.17 24.12 14.38
N ASP A 233 -11.28 25.11 14.23
CA ASP A 233 -10.95 26.06 15.31
C ASP A 233 -12.13 26.98 15.62
N LEU A 234 -12.92 27.35 14.60
CA LEU A 234 -14.12 28.16 14.75
C LEU A 234 -15.21 27.38 15.51
N LEU A 235 -15.43 26.11 15.14
CA LEU A 235 -16.36 25.24 15.84
C LEU A 235 -15.94 25.01 17.30
N LEU A 236 -14.66 24.76 17.55
CA LEU A 236 -14.15 24.52 18.91
C LEU A 236 -14.35 25.74 19.82
N VAL A 237 -14.14 26.95 19.30
CA VAL A 237 -14.42 28.20 20.04
C VAL A 237 -15.92 28.31 20.33
N ALA A 238 -16.78 28.09 19.33
CA ALA A 238 -18.23 28.18 19.50
C ALA A 238 -18.76 27.20 20.55
N LEU A 239 -18.23 25.97 20.60
CA LEU A 239 -18.60 24.96 21.60
C LEU A 239 -18.15 25.38 23.01
N GLY A 240 -16.95 25.94 23.15
CA GLY A 240 -16.45 26.46 24.42
C GLY A 240 -17.24 27.67 24.92
N ASP A 241 -17.60 28.59 24.04
CA ASP A 241 -18.40 29.79 24.37
C ASP A 241 -19.83 29.42 24.81
N ASN A 242 -20.35 28.29 24.34
CA ASN A 242 -21.63 27.71 24.77
C ASN A 242 -21.52 26.82 26.02
N GLY A 243 -20.33 26.77 26.63
CA GLY A 243 -20.11 26.17 27.95
C GLY A 243 -19.88 24.65 27.95
N LEU A 244 -19.51 24.04 26.81
CA LEU A 244 -19.12 22.64 26.79
C LEU A 244 -17.70 22.44 27.35
N GLU A 245 -17.54 21.45 28.22
CA GLU A 245 -16.24 21.01 28.71
C GLU A 245 -15.49 20.18 27.64
N PRO A 246 -14.14 20.08 27.68
CA PRO A 246 -13.35 19.33 26.70
C PRO A 246 -13.77 17.87 26.51
N ASP A 247 -14.11 17.18 27.59
CA ASP A 247 -14.56 15.78 27.56
C ASP A 247 -15.96 15.67 26.92
N GLU A 248 -16.84 16.65 27.19
CA GLU A 248 -18.17 16.74 26.58
C GLU A 248 -18.08 17.05 25.08
N VAL A 249 -17.18 17.95 24.67
CA VAL A 249 -16.91 18.24 23.25
C VAL A 249 -16.54 16.95 22.52
N THR A 250 -15.61 16.18 23.08
CA THR A 250 -15.17 14.92 22.49
C THR A 250 -16.31 13.91 22.36
N ALA A 251 -17.21 13.87 23.35
CA ALA A 251 -18.36 12.98 23.35
C ALA A 251 -19.48 13.40 22.37
N VAL A 252 -19.68 14.70 22.13
CA VAL A 252 -20.77 15.18 21.24
C VAL A 252 -20.39 15.27 19.77
N LEU A 253 -19.10 15.46 19.45
CA LEU A 253 -18.61 15.62 18.07
C LEU A 253 -19.07 14.52 17.10
N PRO A 254 -19.07 13.22 17.47
CA PRO A 254 -19.54 12.14 16.59
C PRO A 254 -21.03 12.23 16.22
N HIS A 255 -21.82 13.04 16.92
CA HIS A 255 -23.25 13.20 16.72
C HIS A 255 -23.62 14.53 16.02
N LEU A 256 -22.63 15.38 15.73
CA LEU A 256 -22.80 16.62 14.97
C LEU A 256 -22.52 16.39 13.48
N PRO A 257 -23.09 17.19 12.57
CA PRO A 257 -22.80 17.09 11.15
C PRO A 257 -21.41 17.71 10.85
N VAL A 258 -20.36 16.97 11.16
CA VAL A 258 -18.95 17.34 10.99
C VAL A 258 -18.22 16.27 10.19
N GLU A 259 -17.19 16.63 9.44
CA GLU A 259 -16.34 15.65 8.77
C GLU A 259 -15.44 14.90 9.78
N GLU A 260 -15.10 13.64 9.50
CA GLU A 260 -14.26 12.82 10.39
C GLU A 260 -12.88 13.44 10.64
N ALA A 261 -12.32 14.09 9.60
CA ALA A 261 -11.05 14.81 9.71
C ALA A 261 -11.15 16.04 10.64
N THR A 262 -12.33 16.66 10.73
CA THR A 262 -12.63 17.74 11.69
C THR A 262 -12.68 17.19 13.12
N ILE A 263 -13.33 16.05 13.34
CA ILE A 263 -13.37 15.35 14.65
C ILE A 263 -11.95 15.05 15.11
N SER A 264 -11.14 14.45 14.23
CA SER A 264 -9.76 14.05 14.52
C SER A 264 -8.88 15.25 14.87
N ARG A 265 -9.03 16.36 14.13
CA ARG A 265 -8.31 17.60 14.40
C ARG A 265 -8.68 18.19 15.76
N ILE A 266 -9.97 18.30 16.08
CA ILE A 266 -10.42 18.86 17.36
C ILE A 266 -9.94 17.98 18.53
N ALA A 267 -10.06 16.65 18.41
CA ALA A 267 -9.57 15.73 19.43
C ALA A 267 -8.06 15.88 19.67
N ALA A 268 -7.27 16.01 18.60
CA ALA A 268 -5.83 16.26 18.70
C ALA A 268 -5.52 17.61 19.38
N THR A 269 -6.29 18.67 19.07
CA THR A 269 -6.14 19.98 19.72
C THR A 269 -6.47 19.93 21.21
N LEU A 270 -7.49 19.17 21.62
CA LEU A 270 -7.86 19.00 23.03
C LEU A 270 -6.83 18.15 23.79
N ALA A 271 -6.30 17.09 23.19
CA ALA A 271 -5.28 16.23 23.80
C ALA A 271 -3.91 16.93 23.97
N ALA A 272 -3.66 18.01 23.23
CA ALA A 272 -2.45 18.82 23.32
C ALA A 272 -2.51 19.94 24.36
N ARG A 273 -3.65 20.10 25.06
CA ARG A 273 -3.87 21.10 26.13
C ARG A 273 -3.80 20.47 27.51
#